data_AF-A0A975DK54-F1
#
_entry.id   AF-A0A975DK54-F1
#
_cell.length_a   1.000
_cell.length_b   1.000
_cell.length_c   1.000
_cell.angle_alpha   90.00
_cell.angle_beta   90.00
_cell.angle_gamma   90.00
#
_symmetry.space_group_name_H-M   'P 1'
#
loop_
_entity.id
_entity.type
_entity.pdbx_description
1 polymer ?
#
loop_
_entity_poly.entity_id
_entity_poly.type
_entity_poly.pdbx_seq_one_letter_code
_entity_poly.pdbx_strand_id
1 'polypeptide(L)'
;MKPIYQLVIPAVMLTLLGCSDDDKESSVVDTSGTVIETKFDGIWLSEPYGKGLKISNGSIEAFDYTTNFCLLDFSTGFDTESQLNDFLSMSSQQSEIYLFSDYGTSEFHAPTPPYVKYSQLPASCSNGYEKRWEKMDTLAIL
;
A
#
# COMPACT_ATOMS: atom_id res chain seq x y z
N MET A 1 56.24 14.88 -46.73
CA MET A 1 57.12 14.03 -45.88
C MET A 1 56.24 13.25 -44.91
N LYS A 2 56.57 11.98 -44.61
CA LYS A 2 56.02 11.17 -43.49
C LYS A 2 57.11 11.11 -42.38
N PRO A 3 56.75 11.12 -41.08
CA PRO A 3 56.55 9.87 -40.29
C PRO A 3 55.45 10.02 -39.18
N ILE A 4 55.16 9.11 -38.23
CA ILE A 4 55.03 7.63 -38.15
C ILE A 4 54.01 7.29 -37.02
N TYR A 5 53.51 6.05 -37.00
CA TYR A 5 52.69 5.37 -35.98
C TYR A 5 52.92 5.68 -34.48
N GLN A 6 51.83 5.65 -33.70
CA GLN A 6 51.71 4.74 -32.55
C GLN A 6 50.33 4.05 -32.52
N LEU A 7 50.27 2.91 -31.83
CA LEU A 7 49.23 1.90 -31.93
C LEU A 7 48.80 1.53 -30.50
N VAL A 8 47.52 1.69 -30.16
CA VAL A 8 46.98 1.33 -28.84
C VAL A 8 45.72 0.48 -29.04
N ILE A 9 45.80 -0.78 -28.60
CA ILE A 9 44.68 -1.72 -28.51
C ILE A 9 44.42 -1.97 -27.02
N PRO A 10 43.19 -1.77 -26.54
CA PRO A 10 42.69 -2.46 -25.35
C PRO A 10 41.61 -3.48 -25.72
N ALA A 11 41.74 -4.65 -25.13
CA ALA A 11 40.96 -5.86 -25.37
C ALA A 11 39.43 -5.69 -25.32
N VAL A 12 38.76 -6.30 -26.31
CA VAL A 12 37.33 -6.64 -26.25
C VAL A 12 37.17 -7.88 -25.37
N MET A 13 36.49 -7.77 -24.22
CA MET A 13 35.98 -8.96 -23.53
C MET A 13 34.67 -9.39 -24.18
N LEU A 14 34.69 -10.54 -24.84
CA LEU A 14 33.46 -11.26 -25.18
C LEU A 14 32.95 -11.99 -23.94
N THR A 15 31.72 -11.70 -23.52
CA THR A 15 30.87 -12.66 -22.82
C THR A 15 29.73 -13.02 -23.78
N LEU A 16 29.51 -14.31 -23.97
CA LEU A 16 28.62 -14.85 -25.00
C LEU A 16 27.35 -15.42 -24.38
N LEU A 17 26.22 -15.09 -25.04
CA LEU A 17 25.02 -15.92 -25.18
C LEU A 17 24.18 -16.22 -23.92
N GLY A 18 23.08 -15.48 -23.80
CA GLY A 18 21.77 -16.03 -23.49
C GLY A 18 20.80 -15.61 -24.59
N CYS A 19 20.25 -16.57 -25.35
CA CYS A 19 19.24 -16.31 -26.40
C CYS A 19 17.83 -16.59 -25.88
N SER A 20 16.86 -15.74 -26.22
CA SER A 20 15.63 -16.18 -26.91
C SER A 20 14.87 -14.97 -27.50
N ASP A 21 14.62 -15.07 -28.81
CA ASP A 21 13.46 -14.61 -29.59
C ASP A 21 12.87 -13.19 -29.41
N ASP A 22 13.23 -12.35 -30.38
CA ASP A 22 12.39 -11.55 -31.29
C ASP A 22 11.18 -10.68 -30.84
N ASP A 23 11.12 -9.51 -31.50
CA ASP A 23 9.93 -8.73 -31.87
C ASP A 23 8.99 -8.17 -30.78
N LYS A 24 9.38 -7.02 -30.20
CA LYS A 24 8.92 -5.71 -30.72
C LYS A 24 9.37 -4.50 -29.90
N GLU A 25 9.56 -3.40 -30.62
CA GLU A 25 9.56 -2.05 -30.07
C GLU A 25 8.20 -1.77 -29.41
N SER A 26 8.21 -1.59 -28.08
CA SER A 26 7.12 -0.92 -27.38
C SER A 26 7.73 -0.01 -26.31
N SER A 27 7.61 1.27 -26.63
CA SER A 27 7.39 2.38 -25.72
C SER A 27 7.74 2.16 -24.25
N VAL A 28 8.66 3.02 -23.79
CA VAL A 28 8.75 3.51 -22.41
C VAL A 28 7.39 3.42 -21.72
N VAL A 29 7.29 2.56 -20.70
CA VAL A 29 6.11 2.52 -19.82
C VAL A 29 6.14 3.79 -18.99
N ASP A 30 5.53 4.83 -19.54
CA ASP A 30 5.08 6.00 -18.79
C ASP A 30 4.12 5.49 -17.72
N THR A 31 4.64 5.27 -16.52
CA THR A 31 3.84 4.95 -15.33
C THR A 31 3.21 6.25 -14.82
N SER A 32 2.39 6.87 -15.67
CA SER A 32 1.34 7.78 -15.28
C SER A 32 0.33 6.98 -14.47
N GLY A 33 0.63 6.81 -13.18
CA GLY A 33 -0.11 5.93 -12.28
C GLY A 33 -1.58 6.29 -12.24
N THR A 34 -2.42 5.40 -12.76
CA THR A 34 -3.87 5.55 -12.75
C THR A 34 -4.36 5.63 -11.30
N VAL A 35 -4.80 6.81 -10.86
CA VAL A 35 -5.43 6.98 -9.56
C VAL A 35 -6.78 6.25 -9.59
N ILE A 36 -6.89 5.18 -8.80
CA ILE A 36 -8.15 4.47 -8.59
C ILE A 36 -8.93 5.25 -7.54
N GLU A 37 -9.82 6.14 -7.99
CA GLU A 37 -10.76 6.84 -7.10
C GLU A 37 -11.94 5.92 -6.74
N THR A 38 -12.28 5.83 -5.46
CA THR A 38 -13.40 5.00 -4.96
C THR A 38 -14.29 5.76 -3.99
N LYS A 39 -15.53 5.30 -3.80
CA LYS A 39 -16.43 5.88 -2.77
C LYS A 39 -15.83 5.79 -1.35
N PHE A 40 -14.95 4.82 -1.13
CA PHE A 40 -14.29 4.56 0.15
C PHE A 40 -13.06 5.44 0.39
N ASP A 41 -12.62 6.26 -0.56
CA ASP A 41 -11.36 6.99 -0.40
C ASP A 41 -11.40 8.01 0.74
N GLY A 42 -10.29 8.11 1.48
CA GLY A 42 -10.10 9.02 2.60
C GLY A 42 -9.62 8.32 3.86
N ILE A 43 -9.78 9.02 4.98
CA ILE A 43 -9.39 8.55 6.31
C ILE A 43 -10.68 8.25 7.07
N TRP A 44 -10.78 7.06 7.66
CA TRP A 44 -11.94 6.60 8.40
C TRP A 44 -11.50 6.12 9.77
N LEU A 45 -12.10 6.64 10.85
CA LEU A 45 -11.70 6.32 12.22
C LEU A 45 -12.89 5.75 13.00
N SER A 46 -12.58 4.76 13.82
CA SER A 46 -13.44 4.24 14.87
C SER A 46 -12.81 4.62 16.22
N GLU A 47 -12.97 5.89 16.60
CA GLU A 47 -12.29 6.48 17.77
C GLU A 47 -12.50 5.70 19.09
N PRO A 48 -13.71 5.19 19.43
CA PRO A 48 -13.92 4.43 20.66
C PRO A 48 -13.12 3.12 20.73
N TYR A 49 -12.64 2.62 19.59
CA TYR A 49 -11.90 1.37 19.46
C TYR A 49 -10.40 1.60 19.18
N GLY A 50 -9.97 2.86 18.98
CA GLY A 50 -8.61 3.18 18.59
C GLY A 50 -8.21 2.56 17.23
N LYS A 51 -9.16 2.40 16.30
CA LYS A 51 -8.92 1.79 14.98
C LYS A 51 -9.11 2.80 13.86
N GLY A 52 -8.31 2.70 12.81
CA GLY A 52 -8.43 3.53 11.62
C GLY A 52 -8.13 2.80 10.32
N LEU A 53 -8.65 3.38 9.24
CA LEU A 53 -8.43 2.96 7.86
C LEU A 53 -8.02 4.19 7.05
N LYS A 54 -7.00 4.06 6.22
CA LYS A 54 -6.64 5.04 5.20
C LYS A 54 -6.71 4.35 3.83
N ILE A 55 -7.58 4.87 2.97
CA ILE A 55 -7.88 4.32 1.64
C ILE A 55 -7.52 5.38 0.63
N SER A 56 -6.54 5.09 -0.23
CA SER A 56 -6.03 6.03 -1.24
C SER A 56 -5.15 5.31 -2.25
N ASN A 57 -5.19 5.73 -3.52
CA ASN A 57 -4.25 5.30 -4.58
C ASN A 57 -4.15 3.77 -4.75
N GLY A 58 -5.29 3.06 -4.76
CA GLY A 58 -5.29 1.60 -4.90
C GLY A 58 -4.71 0.85 -3.69
N SER A 59 -4.68 1.46 -2.50
CA SER A 59 -4.23 0.81 -1.26
C SER A 59 -5.15 1.10 -0.09
N ILE A 60 -5.37 0.08 0.74
CA ILE A 60 -5.97 0.18 2.08
C ILE A 60 -4.88 -0.07 3.13
N GLU A 61 -4.79 0.83 4.10
CA GLU A 61 -3.95 0.71 5.29
C GLU A 61 -4.86 0.64 6.52
N ALA A 62 -4.80 -0.45 7.28
CA ALA A 62 -5.50 -0.61 8.55
C ALA A 62 -4.50 -0.42 9.70
N PHE A 63 -4.87 0.38 10.68
CA PHE A 63 -3.99 0.76 11.78
C PHE A 63 -4.73 0.87 13.11
N ASP A 64 -4.02 0.55 14.18
CA ASP A 64 -4.45 0.77 15.56
C ASP A 64 -3.68 1.93 16.16
N TYR A 65 -4.36 2.83 16.86
CA TYR A 65 -3.77 4.03 17.43
C TYR A 65 -4.25 4.30 18.86
N THR A 66 -3.37 4.99 19.58
CA THR A 66 -3.66 5.61 20.88
C THR A 66 -3.18 7.06 20.82
N THR A 67 -3.23 7.79 21.93
CA THR A 67 -2.61 9.13 22.02
C THR A 67 -1.10 9.11 21.72
N ASN A 68 -0.41 7.99 21.97
CA ASN A 68 1.05 7.91 21.96
C ASN A 68 1.64 7.02 20.84
N PHE A 69 0.85 6.14 20.25
CA PHE A 69 1.30 5.15 19.27
C PHE A 69 0.36 5.10 18.08
N CYS A 70 0.92 4.82 16.90
CA CYS A 70 0.17 4.45 15.71
C CYS A 70 0.85 3.24 15.07
N LEU A 71 0.16 2.10 15.05
CA LEU A 71 0.67 0.80 14.65
C LEU A 71 -0.03 0.35 13.37
N LEU A 72 0.73 0.07 12.31
CA LEU A 72 0.18 -0.59 11.13
C LEU A 72 -0.19 -2.03 11.49
N ASP A 73 -1.42 -2.44 11.19
CA ASP A 73 -1.89 -3.81 11.32
C ASP A 73 -1.67 -4.56 10.00
N PHE A 74 -2.29 -4.06 8.92
CA PHE A 74 -2.07 -4.55 7.56
C PHE A 74 -2.11 -3.42 6.53
N SER A 75 -1.51 -3.68 5.37
CA SER A 75 -1.78 -2.91 4.16
C SER A 75 -1.85 -3.85 2.96
N THR A 76 -2.82 -3.63 2.08
CA THR A 76 -2.96 -4.37 0.82
C THR A 76 -3.37 -3.44 -0.32
N GLY A 77 -2.93 -3.78 -1.53
CA GLY A 77 -3.37 -3.13 -2.75
C GLY A 77 -4.75 -3.61 -3.21
N PHE A 78 -5.38 -2.83 -4.07
CA PHE A 78 -6.57 -3.18 -4.86
C PHE A 78 -6.52 -2.47 -6.22
N ASP A 79 -7.04 -3.14 -7.25
CA ASP A 79 -7.11 -2.65 -8.64
C ASP A 79 -8.50 -2.11 -8.99
N THR A 80 -9.54 -2.46 -8.20
CA THR A 80 -10.94 -2.11 -8.47
C THR A 80 -11.74 -1.85 -7.18
N GLU A 81 -12.79 -1.01 -7.26
CA GLU A 81 -13.72 -0.86 -6.13
C GLU A 81 -14.44 -2.18 -5.78
N SER A 82 -14.60 -3.11 -6.73
CA SER A 82 -15.21 -4.41 -6.46
C SER A 82 -14.46 -5.18 -5.37
N GLN A 83 -13.13 -5.20 -5.44
CA GLN A 83 -12.28 -5.82 -4.41
C GLN A 83 -12.41 -5.15 -3.04
N LEU A 84 -12.71 -3.84 -2.99
CA LEU A 84 -13.01 -3.18 -1.71
C LEU A 84 -14.35 -3.64 -1.13
N ASN A 85 -15.37 -3.89 -1.96
CA ASN A 85 -16.65 -4.42 -1.48
C ASN A 85 -16.55 -5.87 -0.94
N ASP A 86 -15.42 -6.57 -1.18
CA ASP A 86 -15.09 -7.87 -0.59
C ASP A 86 -14.51 -7.77 0.84
N PHE A 87 -14.27 -6.55 1.35
CA PHE A 87 -13.77 -6.30 2.72
C PHE A 87 -14.53 -5.20 3.49
N LEU A 88 -15.14 -4.26 2.76
CA LEU A 88 -15.82 -3.07 3.28
C LEU A 88 -17.26 -3.02 2.81
N SER A 89 -18.17 -2.69 3.73
CA SER A 89 -19.50 -2.21 3.37
C SER A 89 -19.66 -0.74 3.75
N MET A 90 -20.58 -0.05 3.09
CA MET A 90 -20.89 1.35 3.35
C MET A 90 -22.34 1.48 3.81
N SER A 91 -22.56 2.26 4.85
CA SER A 91 -23.90 2.64 5.32
C SER A 91 -24.72 3.28 4.20
N SER A 92 -26.05 3.14 4.25
CA SER A 92 -26.97 3.72 3.26
C SER A 92 -26.88 5.25 3.15
N GLN A 93 -26.41 5.92 4.21
CA GLN A 93 -26.19 7.37 4.28
C GLN A 93 -24.76 7.79 3.89
N GLN A 94 -23.87 6.84 3.58
CA GLN A 94 -22.46 7.05 3.25
C GLN A 94 -21.62 7.78 4.33
N SER A 95 -22.14 7.85 5.56
CA SER A 95 -21.48 8.47 6.73
C SER A 95 -20.50 7.53 7.44
N GLU A 96 -20.78 6.23 7.36
CA GLU A 96 -20.03 5.15 8.00
C GLU A 96 -19.64 4.06 7.00
N ILE A 97 -18.48 3.45 7.23
CA ILE A 97 -18.06 2.18 6.62
C ILE A 97 -17.79 1.12 7.69
N TYR A 98 -17.88 -0.15 7.29
CA TYR A 98 -17.70 -1.31 8.15
C TYR A 98 -16.69 -2.27 7.52
N LEU A 99 -15.58 -2.52 8.22
CA LEU A 99 -14.59 -3.54 7.83
C LEU A 99 -15.01 -4.88 8.43
N PHE A 100 -15.10 -5.92 7.60
CA PHE A 100 -15.49 -7.27 8.05
C PHE A 100 -14.40 -8.34 7.88
N SER A 101 -13.23 -8.02 7.31
CA SER A 101 -12.09 -8.96 7.14
C SER A 101 -11.74 -9.74 8.41
N ASP A 102 -11.82 -9.08 9.57
CA ASP A 102 -11.41 -9.63 10.86
C ASP A 102 -12.60 -10.25 11.62
N TYR A 103 -13.81 -10.14 11.06
CA TYR A 103 -15.09 -10.46 11.72
C TYR A 103 -15.93 -11.48 10.94
N GLY A 104 -15.60 -11.77 9.68
CA GLY A 104 -16.28 -12.76 8.84
C GLY A 104 -16.24 -12.43 7.34
N THR A 105 -17.32 -12.72 6.63
CA THR A 105 -17.54 -12.34 5.22
C THR A 105 -18.56 -11.21 5.10
N SER A 106 -18.73 -10.64 3.91
CA SER A 106 -19.74 -9.62 3.62
C SER A 106 -21.18 -10.06 3.96
N GLU A 107 -21.47 -11.36 3.81
CA GLU A 107 -22.80 -11.95 4.08
C GLU A 107 -22.97 -12.45 5.51
N PHE A 108 -21.86 -12.85 6.17
CA PHE A 108 -21.89 -13.42 7.52
C PHE A 108 -20.66 -13.00 8.32
N HIS A 109 -20.84 -11.99 9.17
CA HIS A 109 -19.81 -11.48 10.07
C HIS A 109 -20.38 -11.19 11.47
N ALA A 110 -19.50 -11.21 12.48
CA ALA A 110 -19.82 -10.65 13.79
C ALA A 110 -20.06 -9.12 13.68
N PRO A 111 -20.80 -8.48 14.61
CA PRO A 111 -20.95 -7.02 14.61
C PRO A 111 -19.60 -6.32 14.61
N THR A 112 -19.38 -5.44 13.64
CA THR A 112 -18.11 -4.72 13.44
C THR A 112 -18.24 -3.28 13.92
N PRO A 113 -17.16 -2.64 14.37
CA PRO A 113 -17.21 -1.24 14.76
C PRO A 113 -17.41 -0.33 13.53
N PRO A 114 -18.29 0.70 13.59
CA PRO A 114 -18.42 1.68 12.52
C PRO A 114 -17.16 2.56 12.44
N TYR A 115 -16.75 2.91 11.23
CA TYR A 115 -15.73 3.91 10.99
C TYR A 115 -16.38 5.13 10.32
N VAL A 116 -16.16 6.32 10.88
CA VAL A 116 -16.67 7.60 10.37
C VAL A 116 -15.56 8.32 9.58
N LYS A 117 -15.91 9.14 8.58
CA LYS A 117 -14.92 9.85 7.74
C LYS A 117 -14.30 11.06 8.45
N TYR A 118 -12.98 11.18 8.39
CA TYR A 118 -12.20 12.31 8.93
C TYR A 118 -11.35 12.97 7.84
N SER A 119 -11.02 14.25 8.03
CA SER A 119 -10.18 15.02 7.11
C SER A 119 -8.67 14.85 7.32
N GLN A 120 -8.27 14.22 8.43
CA GLN A 120 -6.87 14.09 8.85
C GLN A 120 -6.67 12.84 9.72
N LEU A 121 -5.43 12.34 9.75
CA LEU A 121 -5.04 11.22 10.61
C LEU A 121 -4.99 11.68 12.09
N PRO A 122 -5.11 10.75 13.06
CA PRO A 122 -4.80 11.04 14.46
C PRO A 122 -3.39 11.60 14.60
N ALA A 123 -3.18 12.50 15.58
CA ALA A 123 -1.88 13.16 15.77
C ALA A 123 -0.72 12.17 16.00
N SER A 124 -0.97 11.02 16.63
CA SER A 124 0.01 9.93 16.79
C SER A 124 0.42 9.25 15.49
N CYS A 125 -0.39 9.38 14.42
CA CYS A 125 -0.14 8.83 13.09
C CYS A 125 0.44 9.86 12.10
N SER A 126 0.64 11.13 12.51
CA SER A 126 1.08 12.20 11.59
C SER A 126 2.47 11.96 10.98
N ASN A 127 3.29 11.15 11.66
CA ASN A 127 4.65 10.82 11.27
C ASN A 127 4.75 9.45 10.56
N GLY A 128 3.62 8.85 10.20
CA GLY A 128 3.51 7.49 9.67
C GLY A 128 3.17 6.46 10.75
N TYR A 129 3.39 5.18 10.42
CA TYR A 129 3.06 4.05 11.26
C TYR A 129 4.32 3.34 11.77
N GLU A 130 4.33 2.95 13.04
CA GLU A 130 5.24 1.94 13.56
C GLU A 130 4.74 0.55 13.12
N LYS A 131 5.65 -0.41 12.89
CA LYS A 131 5.25 -1.79 12.58
C LYS A 131 4.99 -2.56 13.85
N ARG A 132 3.83 -3.22 13.94
CA ARG A 132 3.40 -3.99 15.12
C ARG A 132 4.45 -5.00 15.62
N TRP A 133 5.14 -5.69 14.71
CA TRP A 133 6.15 -6.71 15.07
C TRP A 133 7.42 -6.13 15.71
N GLU A 134 7.86 -4.93 15.30
CA GLU A 134 9.07 -4.27 15.85
C GLU A 134 8.90 -3.92 17.36
N LYS A 135 7.66 -3.71 17.81
CA LYS A 135 7.32 -3.51 19.24
C LYS A 135 7.33 -4.80 20.06
N MET A 136 6.94 -5.94 19.47
CA MET A 136 6.79 -7.20 20.22
C MET A 136 8.15 -7.75 20.66
N ASP A 137 9.18 -7.63 19.81
CA ASP A 137 10.56 -8.00 20.14
C ASP A 137 11.12 -7.19 21.32
N THR A 138 10.66 -5.94 21.51
CA THR A 138 11.11 -5.09 22.63
C THR A 138 10.50 -5.51 23.98
N LEU A 139 9.33 -6.16 23.97
CA LEU A 139 8.63 -6.62 25.17
C LEU A 139 9.04 -8.03 25.60
N ALA A 140 9.71 -8.80 24.74
CA ALA A 140 10.16 -10.17 25.03
C ALA A 140 11.51 -10.26 25.79
N ILE A 141 12.07 -9.12 26.22
CA ILE A 141 13.41 -9.01 26.83
C ILE A 141 13.34 -8.59 28.32
N LEU A 142 12.15 -8.67 28.95
CA LEU A 142 11.91 -8.38 30.38
C LEU A 142 11.43 -9.62 31.15
#